data_AF-A0A0B0Q327-F1
#
_entry.id   AF-A0A0B0Q327-F1
#
_cell.length_a   1.000
_cell.length_b   1.000
_cell.length_c   1.000
_cell.angle_alpha   90.00
_cell.angle_beta   90.00
_cell.angle_gamma   90.00
#
_symmetry.space_group_name_H-M   'P 1'
#
loop_
_entity.id
_entity.type
_entity.pdbx_description
1 polymer ?
#
loop_
_entity_poly.entity_id
_entity_poly.type
_entity_poly.pdbx_seq_one_letter_code
_entity_poly.pdbx_strand_id
1 'polypeptide(L)'
;MQSSSSEDAKAFNTLKILWFTMLNALFVYGAICYFLMAYTAYKPRYTPEVLHTPVFLGLTWLTVIYALSVTVLAIGMLHFNRVYKALVASMKTQTFESEEAASAFFRKVYTTQMFIHLAIFDAVAIVGLVVFMLTLDFSTLVNLLIIASVGFFFVMPSQAKFAYR
;
A
#
# COMPACT_ATOMS: atom_id res chain seq x y z
N MET A 1 26.94 -18.28 -18.68
CA MET A 1 26.62 -16.83 -18.59
C MET A 1 25.17 -16.46 -18.91
N GLN A 2 24.28 -17.37 -19.36
CA GLN A 2 22.86 -17.05 -19.60
C GLN A 2 21.92 -17.28 -18.39
N SER A 3 22.37 -17.94 -17.32
CA SER A 3 21.51 -18.36 -16.20
C SER A 3 21.08 -17.22 -15.27
N SER A 4 21.97 -16.27 -14.92
CA SER A 4 21.65 -15.22 -13.94
C SER A 4 20.56 -14.25 -14.39
N SER A 5 20.56 -13.88 -15.70
CA SER A 5 19.52 -13.00 -16.25
C SER A 5 18.11 -13.62 -16.20
N SER A 6 18.02 -14.95 -16.30
CA SER A 6 16.74 -15.66 -16.27
C SER A 6 16.16 -15.76 -14.85
N GLU A 7 17.01 -15.92 -13.85
CA GLU A 7 16.61 -15.98 -12.44
C GLU A 7 16.18 -14.61 -11.91
N ASP A 8 16.90 -13.54 -12.29
CA ASP A 8 16.54 -12.18 -11.91
C ASP A 8 15.22 -11.73 -12.55
N ALA A 9 14.98 -12.09 -13.82
CA ALA A 9 13.69 -11.86 -14.47
C ALA A 9 12.55 -12.60 -13.77
N LYS A 10 12.77 -13.85 -13.35
CA LYS A 10 11.79 -14.65 -12.61
C LYS A 10 11.49 -14.06 -11.25
N ALA A 11 12.52 -13.68 -10.48
CA ALA A 11 12.37 -13.07 -9.16
C ALA A 11 11.62 -11.73 -9.24
N PHE A 12 11.91 -10.91 -10.25
CA PHE A 12 11.21 -9.65 -10.48
C PHE A 12 9.74 -9.85 -10.88
N ASN A 13 9.44 -10.84 -11.72
CA ASN A 13 8.06 -11.22 -12.02
C ASN A 13 7.30 -11.67 -10.77
N THR A 14 7.93 -12.44 -9.88
CA THR A 14 7.34 -12.83 -8.60
C THR A 14 6.97 -11.60 -7.76
N LEU A 15 7.84 -10.59 -7.67
CA LEU A 15 7.55 -9.35 -6.94
C LEU A 15 6.37 -8.58 -7.53
N LYS A 16 6.27 -8.52 -8.86
CA LYS A 16 5.13 -7.90 -9.55
C LYS A 16 3.82 -8.63 -9.26
N ILE A 17 3.84 -9.96 -9.30
CA ILE A 17 2.66 -10.79 -8.99
C ILE A 17 2.23 -10.55 -7.54
N LEU A 18 3.17 -10.57 -6.60
CA LEU A 18 2.87 -10.31 -5.18
C LEU A 18 2.25 -8.93 -4.98
N TRP A 19 2.85 -7.88 -5.56
CA TRP A 19 2.32 -6.53 -5.54
C TRP A 19 0.90 -6.46 -6.13
N PHE A 20 0.68 -7.09 -7.28
CA PHE A 20 -0.62 -7.11 -7.95
C PHE A 20 -1.68 -7.86 -7.15
N THR A 21 -1.32 -8.98 -6.53
CA THR A 21 -2.22 -9.74 -5.65
C THR A 21 -2.65 -8.90 -4.45
N MET A 22 -1.72 -8.17 -3.83
CA MET A 22 -2.06 -7.27 -2.72
C MET A 22 -2.97 -6.14 -3.19
N LEU A 23 -2.71 -5.53 -4.36
CA LEU A 23 -3.60 -4.50 -4.91
C LEU A 23 -5.01 -5.06 -5.18
N ASN A 24 -5.12 -6.29 -5.69
CA ASN A 24 -6.41 -6.95 -5.90
C ASN A 24 -7.20 -7.19 -4.62
N ALA A 25 -6.53 -7.34 -3.47
CA ALA A 25 -7.22 -7.47 -2.19
C ALA A 25 -8.13 -6.26 -1.90
N LEU A 26 -7.74 -5.05 -2.33
CA LEU A 26 -8.56 -3.84 -2.21
C LEU A 26 -9.88 -3.94 -3.00
N PHE A 27 -9.84 -4.55 -4.19
CA PHE A 27 -11.04 -4.81 -4.99
C PHE A 27 -11.93 -5.85 -4.33
N VAL A 28 -11.35 -6.90 -3.75
CA VAL A 28 -12.09 -7.92 -3.01
C VAL A 28 -12.80 -7.30 -1.80
N TYR A 29 -12.13 -6.40 -1.07
CA TYR A 29 -12.73 -5.62 0.02
C TYR A 29 -13.94 -4.82 -0.45
N GLY A 30 -13.79 -4.06 -1.54
CA GLY A 30 -14.90 -3.31 -2.14
C GLY A 30 -16.07 -4.20 -2.57
N ALA A 31 -15.77 -5.34 -3.21
CA ALA A 31 -16.78 -6.29 -3.66
C ALA A 31 -17.56 -6.91 -2.48
N ILE A 32 -16.87 -7.36 -1.42
CA ILE A 32 -17.51 -7.91 -0.22
C ILE A 32 -18.45 -6.86 0.40
N CYS A 33 -17.98 -5.63 0.58
CA CYS A 33 -18.80 -4.57 1.15
C CYS A 33 -20.01 -4.21 0.27
N TYR A 34 -19.84 -4.20 -1.06
CA TYR A 34 -20.94 -4.00 -1.99
C TYR A 34 -22.03 -5.07 -1.84
N PHE A 35 -21.64 -6.36 -1.79
CA PHE A 35 -22.60 -7.44 -1.58
C PHE A 35 -23.28 -7.35 -0.20
N LEU A 36 -22.54 -6.97 0.85
CA LEU A 36 -23.14 -6.76 2.18
C LEU A 36 -24.25 -5.70 2.16
N MET A 37 -24.09 -4.62 1.40
CA MET A 37 -25.17 -3.65 1.19
C MET A 37 -26.34 -4.24 0.39
N ALA A 38 -26.03 -4.91 -0.72
CA ALA A 38 -27.04 -5.41 -1.66
C ALA A 38 -27.97 -6.46 -1.01
N TYR A 39 -27.45 -7.31 -0.12
CA TYR A 39 -28.23 -8.34 0.54
C TYR A 39 -29.07 -7.82 1.72
N THR A 40 -28.92 -6.55 2.16
CA THR A 40 -29.68 -5.88 3.23
C THR A 40 -29.75 -6.59 4.59
N ALA A 41 -29.07 -7.73 4.75
CA ALA A 41 -29.06 -8.54 5.96
C ALA A 41 -28.18 -7.96 7.06
N TYR A 42 -27.25 -7.06 6.70
CA TYR A 42 -26.35 -6.42 7.64
C TYR A 42 -26.96 -5.13 8.18
N LYS A 43 -27.04 -5.01 9.52
CA LYS A 43 -27.44 -3.78 10.21
C LYS A 43 -26.21 -3.12 10.85
N PRO A 44 -25.86 -1.89 10.45
CA PRO A 44 -24.72 -1.19 11.03
C PRO A 44 -24.98 -0.82 12.48
N ARG A 45 -23.90 -0.62 13.25
CA ARG A 45 -23.99 -0.20 14.65
C ARG A 45 -24.38 1.27 14.79
N TYR A 46 -23.94 2.10 13.86
CA TYR A 46 -24.19 3.52 13.82
C TYR A 46 -24.77 3.92 12.48
N THR A 47 -25.43 5.07 12.42
CA THR A 47 -25.84 5.67 11.16
C THR A 47 -24.71 6.55 10.61
N PRO A 48 -24.66 6.83 9.29
CA PRO A 48 -23.58 7.64 8.68
C PRO A 48 -23.40 9.02 9.29
N GLU A 49 -24.44 9.61 9.89
CA GLU A 49 -24.40 10.94 10.52
C GLU A 49 -23.36 11.03 11.64
N VAL A 50 -23.02 9.90 12.28
CA VAL A 50 -21.96 9.86 13.31
C VAL A 50 -20.62 10.37 12.78
N LEU A 51 -20.35 10.19 11.48
CA LEU A 51 -19.12 10.65 10.84
C LEU A 51 -19.04 12.18 10.78
N HIS A 52 -20.19 12.86 10.78
CA HIS A 52 -20.30 14.31 10.76
C HIS A 52 -20.33 14.93 12.18
N THR A 53 -20.47 14.10 13.22
CA THR A 53 -20.42 14.56 14.61
C THR A 53 -19.01 15.10 14.92
N PRO A 54 -18.90 16.28 15.57
CA PRO A 54 -17.61 16.80 16.00
C PRO A 54 -16.99 15.88 17.07
N VAL A 55 -15.69 15.61 16.94
CA VAL A 55 -14.93 14.82 17.91
C VAL A 55 -13.97 15.70 18.72
N PHE A 56 -13.16 16.53 18.06
CA PHE A 56 -12.12 17.34 18.71
C PHE A 56 -11.88 18.64 17.94
N LEU A 57 -11.77 19.76 18.66
CA LEU A 57 -11.55 21.11 18.09
C LEU A 57 -12.53 21.47 16.96
N GLY A 58 -13.77 20.97 17.01
CA GLY A 58 -14.78 21.19 15.97
C GLY A 58 -14.56 20.39 14.67
N LEU A 59 -13.55 19.52 14.61
CA LEU A 59 -13.35 18.60 13.50
C LEU A 59 -14.28 17.39 13.62
N THR A 60 -14.86 16.97 12.50
CA THR A 60 -15.70 15.78 12.42
C THR A 60 -14.86 14.50 12.37
N TRP A 61 -15.42 13.36 12.74
CA TRP A 61 -14.76 12.06 12.57
C TRP A 61 -14.33 11.81 11.13
N LEU A 62 -15.19 12.17 10.16
CA LEU A 62 -14.90 12.06 8.74
C LEU A 62 -13.65 12.85 8.35
N THR A 63 -13.56 14.10 8.81
CA THR A 63 -12.41 14.98 8.56
C THR A 63 -11.14 14.39 9.17
N VAL A 64 -11.21 13.88 10.40
CA VAL A 64 -10.05 13.27 11.08
C VAL A 64 -9.59 12.02 10.34
N ILE A 65 -10.49 11.13 9.93
CA ILE A 65 -10.18 9.91 9.19
C ILE A 65 -9.46 10.25 7.88
N TYR A 66 -9.98 11.18 7.09
CA TYR A 66 -9.34 11.57 5.84
C TYR A 66 -8.01 12.27 6.07
N ALA A 67 -7.92 13.20 7.03
CA ALA A 67 -6.68 13.90 7.34
C ALA A 67 -5.58 12.93 7.76
N LEU A 68 -5.89 11.95 8.62
CA LEU A 68 -4.95 10.91 9.03
C LEU A 68 -4.56 10.02 7.85
N SER A 69 -5.51 9.60 7.02
CA SER A 69 -5.25 8.73 5.86
C SER A 69 -4.33 9.40 4.82
N VAL A 70 -4.58 10.67 4.52
CA VAL A 70 -3.73 11.47 3.62
C VAL A 70 -2.35 11.71 4.24
N THR A 71 -2.28 11.95 5.55
CA THR A 71 -1.00 12.13 6.26
C THR A 71 -0.17 10.83 6.22
N VAL A 72 -0.80 9.68 6.49
CA VAL A 72 -0.15 8.36 6.37
C VAL A 72 0.35 8.12 4.96
N LEU A 73 -0.46 8.43 3.93
CA LEU A 73 -0.05 8.33 2.54
C LEU A 73 1.19 9.20 2.25
N ALA A 74 1.13 10.49 2.59
CA ALA A 74 2.22 11.43 2.33
C ALA A 74 3.51 11.03 3.04
N ILE A 75 3.44 10.70 4.33
CA ILE A 75 4.61 10.26 5.12
C ILE A 75 5.16 8.95 4.56
N GLY A 76 4.30 7.98 4.25
CA GLY A 76 4.70 6.70 3.67
C GLY A 76 5.43 6.87 2.34
N MET A 77 4.92 7.73 1.45
CA MET A 77 5.56 8.03 0.17
C MET A 77 6.92 8.71 0.35
N LEU A 78 7.01 9.71 1.24
CA LEU A 78 8.27 10.41 1.54
C LEU A 78 9.31 9.46 2.14
N HIS A 79 8.89 8.62 3.07
CA HIS A 79 9.76 7.64 3.72
C HIS A 79 10.27 6.59 2.73
N PHE A 80 9.40 5.99 1.90
CA PHE A 80 9.81 5.03 0.88
C PHE A 80 10.81 5.64 -0.10
N ASN A 81 10.58 6.86 -0.56
CA ASN A 81 11.53 7.58 -1.42
C ASN A 81 12.88 7.78 -0.76
N ARG A 82 12.90 8.19 0.51
CA ARG A 82 14.13 8.39 1.27
C ARG A 82 14.91 7.08 1.42
N VAL A 83 14.23 6.00 1.78
CA VAL A 83 14.86 4.68 1.95
C VAL A 83 15.36 4.13 0.62
N TYR A 84 14.60 4.29 -0.46
CA TYR A 84 15.04 3.89 -1.80
C TYR A 84 16.31 4.63 -2.23
N LYS A 85 16.36 5.96 -2.04
CA LYS A 85 17.57 6.77 -2.31
C LYS A 85 18.76 6.31 -1.47
N ALA A 86 18.55 5.96 -0.21
CA ALA A 86 19.60 5.45 0.67
C ALA A 86 20.12 4.08 0.22
N LEU A 87 19.23 3.16 -0.17
CA LEU A 87 19.58 1.86 -0.74
C LEU A 87 20.42 2.02 -2.01
N VAL A 88 19.98 2.90 -2.90
CA VAL A 88 20.69 3.26 -4.12
C VAL A 88 22.09 3.81 -3.83
N ALA A 89 22.23 4.69 -2.84
CA ALA A 89 23.52 5.22 -2.43
C ALA A 89 24.43 4.11 -1.85
N SER A 90 23.87 3.20 -1.04
CA SER A 90 24.65 2.09 -0.47
C SER A 90 25.19 1.13 -1.53
N MET A 91 24.45 0.94 -2.63
CA MET A 91 24.93 0.14 -3.77
C MET A 91 26.17 0.73 -4.44
N LYS A 92 26.38 2.05 -4.38
CA LYS A 92 27.56 2.72 -4.96
C LYS A 92 28.79 2.69 -4.05
N THR A 93 28.59 2.56 -2.75
CA THR A 93 29.67 2.65 -1.75
C THR A 93 30.13 1.31 -1.22
N GLN A 94 29.29 0.27 -1.28
CA GLN A 94 29.64 -1.06 -0.83
C GLN A 94 30.42 -1.83 -1.92
N THR A 95 31.47 -2.52 -1.49
CA THR A 95 32.20 -3.47 -2.33
C THR A 95 31.51 -4.83 -2.25
N PHE A 96 31.02 -5.34 -3.38
CA PHE A 96 30.43 -6.67 -3.48
C PHE A 96 31.42 -7.62 -4.15
N GLU A 97 31.43 -8.89 -3.73
CA GLU A 97 32.29 -9.92 -4.31
C GLU A 97 31.89 -10.27 -5.76
N SER A 98 30.61 -10.08 -6.11
CA SER A 98 30.08 -10.34 -7.45
C SER A 98 28.85 -9.47 -7.77
N GLU A 99 28.52 -9.32 -9.06
CA GLU A 99 27.27 -8.67 -9.49
C GLU A 99 26.03 -9.38 -8.93
N GLU A 100 26.09 -10.70 -8.77
CA GLU A 100 25.00 -11.51 -8.22
C GLU A 100 24.76 -11.21 -6.74
N ALA A 101 25.84 -11.02 -5.95
CA ALA A 101 25.74 -10.62 -4.55
C ALA A 101 25.13 -9.22 -4.40
N ALA A 102 25.50 -8.29 -5.28
CA ALA A 102 24.93 -6.94 -5.35
C ALA A 102 23.42 -6.98 -5.66
N SER A 103 23.02 -7.73 -6.70
CA SER A 103 21.61 -7.91 -7.10
C SER A 103 20.78 -8.55 -5.98
N ALA A 104 21.31 -9.59 -5.33
CA ALA A 104 20.63 -10.27 -4.22
C ALA A 104 20.44 -9.35 -3.00
N PHE A 105 21.45 -8.56 -2.65
CA PHE A 105 21.36 -7.58 -1.57
C PHE A 105 20.29 -6.51 -1.87
N PHE A 106 20.35 -5.90 -3.06
CA PHE A 106 19.39 -4.88 -3.47
C PHE A 106 17.96 -5.42 -3.44
N ARG A 107 17.72 -6.59 -4.04
CA ARG A 107 16.41 -7.24 -4.09
C ARG A 107 15.88 -7.50 -2.68
N LYS A 108 16.71 -8.02 -1.78
CA LYS A 108 16.31 -8.31 -0.40
C LYS A 108 15.84 -7.04 0.30
N VAL A 109 16.66 -5.98 0.29
CA VAL A 109 16.34 -4.73 0.99
C VAL A 109 15.13 -4.03 0.34
N TYR A 110 15.10 -3.95 -1.00
CA TYR A 110 13.97 -3.37 -1.73
C TYR A 110 12.65 -4.08 -1.40
N THR A 111 12.65 -5.41 -1.44
CA THR A 111 11.45 -6.22 -1.19
C THR A 111 10.93 -5.99 0.23
N THR A 112 11.83 -6.01 1.23
CA THR A 112 11.46 -5.72 2.62
C THR A 112 10.79 -4.35 2.75
N GLN A 113 11.39 -3.33 2.13
CA GLN A 113 10.85 -1.97 2.19
C GLN A 113 9.53 -1.84 1.44
N MET A 114 9.38 -2.51 0.29
CA MET A 114 8.12 -2.57 -0.44
C MET A 114 6.99 -3.15 0.43
N PHE A 115 7.22 -4.29 1.10
CA PHE A 115 6.21 -4.92 1.96
C PHE A 115 5.82 -4.07 3.17
N ILE A 116 6.78 -3.42 3.82
CA ILE A 116 6.50 -2.51 4.93
C ILE A 116 5.54 -1.40 4.49
N HIS A 117 5.79 -0.79 3.32
CA HIS A 117 4.97 0.32 2.86
C HIS A 117 3.63 -0.14 2.27
N LEU A 118 3.57 -1.31 1.62
CA LEU A 118 2.30 -1.95 1.26
C LEU A 118 1.43 -2.16 2.50
N ALA A 119 1.98 -2.66 3.60
CA ALA A 119 1.23 -2.83 4.85
C ALA A 119 0.77 -1.49 5.46
N ILE A 120 1.59 -0.44 5.40
CA ILE A 120 1.21 0.91 5.86
C ILE A 120 0.01 1.43 5.05
N PHE A 121 0.02 1.29 3.72
CA PHE A 121 -1.08 1.75 2.89
C PHE A 121 -2.31 0.86 3.01
N ASP A 122 -2.14 -0.44 3.26
CA ASP A 122 -3.24 -1.37 3.50
C ASP A 122 -3.99 -1.04 4.80
N ALA A 123 -3.30 -0.51 5.82
CA ALA A 123 -3.95 0.00 7.03
C ALA A 123 -5.01 1.09 6.73
N VAL A 124 -4.80 1.92 5.69
CA VAL A 124 -5.80 2.90 5.25
C VAL A 124 -7.05 2.21 4.70
N ALA A 125 -6.88 1.15 3.91
CA ALA A 125 -7.99 0.34 3.40
C ALA A 125 -8.76 -0.34 4.54
N ILE A 126 -8.04 -0.88 5.54
CA ILE A 126 -8.64 -1.50 6.73
C ILE A 126 -9.45 -0.47 7.54
N VAL A 127 -8.97 0.76 7.68
CA VAL A 127 -9.76 1.84 8.31
C VAL A 127 -11.06 2.08 7.52
N GLY A 128 -11.00 2.08 6.19
CA GLY A 128 -12.21 2.19 5.35
C GLY A 128 -13.19 1.04 5.56
N LEU A 129 -12.69 -0.20 5.65
CA LEU A 129 -13.51 -1.37 5.98
C LEU A 129 -14.18 -1.23 7.36
N VAL A 130 -13.46 -0.78 8.37
CA VAL A 130 -14.00 -0.58 9.71
C VAL A 130 -15.09 0.47 9.71
N VAL A 131 -14.87 1.61 9.05
CA VAL A 131 -15.89 2.66 8.90
C VAL A 131 -17.14 2.10 8.25
N PHE A 132 -16.99 1.40 7.11
CA PHE A 132 -18.10 0.77 6.42
C PHE A 132 -18.87 -0.22 7.29
N MET A 133 -18.18 -1.12 8.00
CA MET A 133 -18.86 -2.08 8.88
C MET A 133 -19.62 -1.38 10.01
N LEU A 134 -19.13 -0.24 10.49
CA LEU A 134 -19.80 0.49 11.56
C LEU A 134 -20.98 1.33 11.09
N THR A 135 -20.97 1.85 9.85
CA THR A 135 -21.92 2.87 9.39
C THR A 135 -22.65 2.55 8.08
N LEU A 136 -22.23 1.51 7.34
CA LEU A 136 -22.60 1.24 5.94
C LEU A 136 -22.29 2.37 4.95
N ASP A 137 -21.40 3.32 5.31
CA ASP A 137 -21.01 4.39 4.38
C ASP A 137 -20.00 3.92 3.32
N PHE A 138 -20.54 3.48 2.18
CA PHE A 138 -19.74 2.98 1.05
C PHE A 138 -18.89 4.05 0.38
N SER A 139 -19.34 5.31 0.41
CA SER A 139 -18.60 6.42 -0.19
C SER A 139 -17.25 6.60 0.50
N THR A 140 -17.23 6.60 1.83
CA THR A 140 -15.98 6.70 2.60
C THR A 140 -15.07 5.51 2.40
N LEU A 141 -15.61 4.29 2.32
CA LEU A 141 -14.83 3.10 1.97
C LEU A 141 -14.13 3.29 0.63
N VAL A 142 -14.86 3.64 -0.43
CA VAL A 142 -14.31 3.79 -1.78
C VAL A 142 -13.20 4.84 -1.80
N ASN A 143 -13.40 5.99 -1.15
CA ASN A 143 -12.37 7.03 -1.10
C ASN A 143 -11.10 6.54 -0.38
N LEU A 144 -11.22 5.78 0.70
CA LEU A 144 -10.06 5.24 1.42
C LEU A 144 -9.36 4.12 0.64
N LEU A 145 -10.10 3.29 -0.10
CA LEU A 145 -9.53 2.32 -1.03
C LEU A 145 -8.76 3.00 -2.17
N ILE A 146 -9.25 4.13 -2.68
CA ILE A 146 -8.54 4.94 -3.69
C ILE A 146 -7.24 5.49 -3.10
N ILE A 147 -7.28 6.06 -1.89
CA ILE A 147 -6.08 6.58 -1.20
C ILE A 147 -5.05 5.46 -0.99
N ALA A 148 -5.48 4.28 -0.52
CA ALA A 148 -4.61 3.11 -0.38
C ALA A 148 -4.02 2.68 -1.72
N SER A 149 -4.82 2.63 -2.78
CA SER A 149 -4.39 2.26 -4.13
C SER A 149 -3.29 3.18 -4.65
N VAL A 150 -3.39 4.49 -4.43
CA VAL A 150 -2.33 5.46 -4.79
C VAL A 150 -1.00 5.09 -4.11
N GLY A 151 -1.04 4.73 -2.82
CA GLY A 151 0.12 4.25 -2.09
C GLY A 151 0.71 2.96 -2.69
N PHE A 152 -0.14 2.01 -3.06
CA PHE A 152 0.29 0.76 -3.71
C PHE A 152 0.98 1.02 -5.04
N PHE A 153 0.42 1.88 -5.90
CA PHE A 153 1.04 2.25 -7.18
C PHE A 153 2.41 2.90 -7.00
N PHE A 154 2.59 3.69 -5.94
CA PHE A 154 3.86 4.34 -5.67
C PHE A 154 5.01 3.34 -5.38
N VAL A 155 4.72 2.27 -4.65
CA VAL A 155 5.70 1.23 -4.28
C VAL A 155 5.84 0.13 -5.33
N MET A 156 5.15 0.26 -6.46
CA MET A 156 5.18 -0.72 -7.55
C MET A 156 6.62 -1.06 -7.95
N PRO A 157 6.97 -2.36 -8.06
CA PRO A 157 8.24 -2.80 -8.60
C PRO A 157 8.30 -2.50 -10.11
N SER A 158 9.32 -1.77 -10.54
CA SER A 158 9.54 -1.40 -11.94
C SER A 158 10.94 -1.80 -12.39
N GLN A 159 11.08 -2.18 -13.66
CA GLN A 159 12.39 -2.56 -14.20
C GLN A 159 13.38 -1.40 -14.10
N ALA A 160 12.91 -0.16 -14.31
CA ALA A 160 13.72 1.04 -14.12
C ALA A 160 14.31 1.17 -12.71
N LYS A 161 13.57 0.77 -11.65
CA LYS A 161 14.09 0.80 -10.28
C LYS A 161 15.15 -0.27 -10.01
N PHE A 162 15.16 -1.36 -10.79
CA PHE A 162 16.08 -2.50 -10.68
C PHE A 162 17.22 -2.46 -11.71
N ALA A 163 17.12 -1.62 -12.74
CA ALA A 163 18.16 -1.39 -13.73
C ALA A 163 19.30 -0.50 -13.20
N TYR A 164 19.59 -0.56 -11.90
CA TYR A 164 20.66 0.17 -11.24
C TYR A 164 22.02 -0.44 -11.66
N ARG A 165 22.36 -0.24 -12.92
CA ARG A 165 23.69 -0.30 -13.53
C ARG A 165 24.10 1.12 -13.88
#